data_AF-A0A699YNQ0-F1
#
_entry.id   AF-A0A699YNQ0-F1
#
_cell.length_a   1.000
_cell.length_b   1.000
_cell.length_c   1.000
_cell.angle_alpha   90.00
_cell.angle_beta   90.00
_cell.angle_gamma   90.00
#
_symmetry.space_group_name_H-M   'P 1'
#
loop_
_entity.id
_entity.type
_entity.pdbx_description
1 polymer ?
#
loop_
_entity_poly.entity_id
_entity_poly.type
_entity_poly.pdbx_seq_one_letter_code
_entity_poly.pdbx_strand_id
1 'polypeptide(L)'
;MAAEISQGGVEFDGEFFHQHFGDEENIKGYKHLSIDIWISAQTYHTWIDIKYKQKKLGADKIDKVLRKHFPSGYASSKDEFITLVTSTVQGAGTASASDKLDVQAAGDTLGTVALAGTSQMSTALVSC
;
A
#
# COMPACT_ATOMS: atom_id res chain seq x y z
N MET A 1 8.93 -12.36 1.75
CA MET A 1 8.34 -11.01 1.90
C MET A 1 8.49 -10.38 3.28
N ALA A 2 7.77 -10.77 4.34
CA ALA A 2 7.96 -10.13 5.66
C ALA A 2 9.42 -10.24 6.17
N ALA A 3 10.09 -11.35 5.86
CA ALA A 3 11.51 -11.55 6.13
C ALA A 3 12.45 -10.63 5.32
N GLU A 4 12.12 -10.29 4.07
CA GLU A 4 12.96 -9.45 3.19
C GLU A 4 12.91 -7.97 3.59
N ILE A 5 11.73 -7.50 4.03
CA ILE A 5 11.54 -6.15 4.61
C ILE A 5 12.24 -6.05 5.98
N SER A 6 12.55 -7.19 6.60
CA SER A 6 13.29 -7.27 7.87
C SER A 6 14.80 -7.45 7.68
N GLN A 7 15.22 -7.98 6.52
CA GLN A 7 16.62 -8.13 6.11
C GLN A 7 17.23 -6.85 5.51
N GLY A 8 16.44 -5.79 5.33
CA GLY A 8 16.97 -4.47 4.99
C GLY A 8 17.07 -4.16 3.49
N GLY A 9 16.42 -4.93 2.62
CA GLY A 9 16.36 -4.62 1.18
C GLY A 9 17.73 -4.38 0.53
N VAL A 10 17.73 -3.69 -0.61
CA VAL A 10 18.94 -3.13 -1.22
C VAL A 10 18.78 -1.63 -1.25
N GLU A 11 19.68 -0.93 -0.58
CA GLU A 11 19.73 0.53 -0.58
C GLU A 11 20.47 1.01 -1.82
N PHE A 12 19.96 2.08 -2.44
CA PHE A 12 20.63 2.78 -3.52
C PHE A 12 20.39 4.27 -3.37
N ASP A 13 21.41 5.05 -3.71
CA ASP A 13 21.32 6.50 -3.72
C ASP A 13 20.75 6.98 -5.05
N GLY A 14 19.78 7.90 -5.00
CA GLY A 14 19.29 8.59 -6.18
C GLY A 14 20.32 9.59 -6.69
N GLU A 15 20.59 9.59 -7.98
CA GLU A 15 21.61 10.46 -8.58
C GLU A 15 21.05 11.85 -8.95
N PHE A 16 19.72 11.99 -9.02
CA PHE A 16 19.04 13.22 -9.44
C PHE A 16 17.80 13.51 -8.61
N PHE A 17 17.83 14.63 -7.88
CA PHE A 17 16.75 15.10 -7.02
C PHE A 17 16.25 16.49 -7.40
N HIS A 18 16.94 17.18 -8.31
CA HIS A 18 16.66 18.56 -8.72
C HIS A 18 15.25 18.76 -9.28
N GLN A 19 14.70 17.75 -9.97
CA GLN A 19 13.33 17.82 -10.48
C GLN A 19 12.28 17.91 -9.36
N HIS A 20 12.61 17.41 -8.18
CA HIS A 20 11.70 17.32 -7.04
C HIS A 20 11.93 18.44 -6.01
N PHE A 21 13.20 18.81 -5.78
CA PHE A 21 13.61 19.75 -4.74
C PHE A 21 14.25 21.04 -5.28
N GLY A 22 14.22 21.24 -6.61
CA GLY A 22 14.81 22.39 -7.29
C GLY A 22 16.31 22.24 -7.51
N ASP A 23 16.90 23.18 -8.24
CA ASP A 23 18.30 23.11 -8.72
C ASP A 23 19.36 23.04 -7.59
N GLU A 24 19.01 23.46 -6.37
CA GLU A 24 19.90 23.36 -5.20
C GLU A 24 19.85 21.99 -4.50
N GLU A 25 18.91 21.11 -4.88
CA GLU A 25 18.68 19.79 -4.26
C GLU A 25 18.61 19.83 -2.72
N ASN A 26 18.10 20.93 -2.16
CA ASN A 26 18.19 21.22 -0.74
C ASN A 26 16.80 21.40 -0.12
N ILE A 27 16.53 20.65 0.96
CA ILE A 27 15.28 20.70 1.72
C ILE A 27 15.49 21.53 2.98
N LYS A 28 14.81 22.68 3.07
CA LYS A 28 14.96 23.65 4.16
C LYS A 28 13.89 23.46 5.24
N GLY A 29 14.29 23.76 6.48
CA GLY A 29 13.38 23.79 7.63
C GLY A 29 13.23 22.48 8.41
N TYR A 30 14.05 21.47 8.11
CA TYR A 30 14.12 20.22 8.87
C TYR A 30 15.49 20.03 9.53
N LYS A 31 15.51 19.36 10.68
CA LYS A 31 16.74 18.97 11.37
C LYS A 31 16.84 17.44 11.42
N HIS A 32 17.95 16.88 10.92
CA HIS A 32 18.16 15.44 10.75
C HIS A 32 17.01 14.78 9.96
N LEU A 33 16.72 15.31 8.78
CA LEU A 33 15.74 14.70 7.88
C LEU A 33 16.33 13.44 7.25
N SER A 34 15.60 12.33 7.34
CA SER A 34 15.79 11.11 6.55
C SER A 34 14.48 10.78 5.87
N ILE A 35 14.52 10.46 4.58
CA ILE A 35 13.36 10.02 3.81
C ILE A 35 13.70 8.65 3.25
N ASP A 36 13.08 7.63 3.80
CA ASP A 36 13.33 6.25 3.41
C ASP A 36 12.18 5.80 2.51
N ILE A 37 12.47 5.49 1.24
CA ILE A 37 11.48 5.05 0.26
C ILE A 37 11.68 3.57 -0.02
N TRP A 38 10.68 2.78 0.32
CA TRP A 38 10.66 1.34 0.12
C TRP A 38 9.70 0.98 -1.00
N ILE A 39 10.18 0.22 -1.99
CA ILE A 39 9.37 -0.23 -3.12
C ILE A 39 9.39 -1.75 -3.16
N SER A 40 8.20 -2.36 -3.22
CA SER A 40 8.08 -3.80 -3.44
C SER A 40 8.45 -4.14 -4.88
N ALA A 41 9.46 -5.01 -5.09
CA ALA A 41 9.89 -5.41 -6.42
C ALA A 41 8.81 -6.13 -7.26
N GLN A 42 7.83 -6.77 -6.61
CA GLN A 42 6.79 -7.56 -7.29
C GLN A 42 5.50 -6.78 -7.53
N THR A 43 5.13 -5.91 -6.58
CA THR A 43 3.81 -5.25 -6.59
C THR A 43 3.89 -3.75 -6.83
N TYR A 44 5.10 -3.18 -6.80
CA TYR A 44 5.36 -1.73 -6.91
C TYR A 44 4.64 -0.87 -5.89
N HIS A 45 4.03 -1.47 -4.86
CA HIS A 45 3.57 -0.74 -3.69
C HIS A 45 4.75 0.00 -3.08
N THR A 46 4.48 1.20 -2.61
CA THR A 46 5.49 2.10 -2.04
C THR A 46 5.15 2.42 -0.60
N TRP A 47 6.15 2.33 0.27
CA TRP A 47 6.11 2.82 1.64
C TRP A 47 7.14 3.93 1.79
N ILE A 48 6.71 5.06 2.35
CA ILE A 48 7.61 6.20 2.58
C ILE A 48 7.61 6.51 4.06
N ASP A 49 8.79 6.44 4.66
CA ASP A 49 9.00 6.78 6.06
C ASP A 49 9.82 8.08 6.15
N ILE A 50 9.22 9.12 6.72
CA ILE A 50 9.83 10.45 6.82
C ILE A 50 10.20 10.67 8.28
N LYS A 51 11.49 10.57 8.58
CA LYS A 51 12.05 10.77 9.92
C LYS A 51 12.69 12.15 10.02
N TYR A 52 12.33 12.91 11.05
CA TYR A 52 13.02 14.17 11.37
C TYR A 52 13.02 14.42 12.87
N LYS A 53 14.05 15.13 13.36
CA LYS A 53 14.14 15.51 14.78
C LYS A 53 13.36 16.78 15.11
N GLN A 54 13.35 17.74 14.18
CA GLN A 54 12.67 19.02 14.38
C GLN A 54 12.23 19.61 13.03
N LYS A 55 11.04 20.22 13.02
CA LYS A 55 10.48 20.93 11.86
C LYS A 55 10.24 22.39 12.24
N LYS A 56 10.73 23.33 11.43
CA LYS A 56 10.48 24.77 11.59
C LYS A 56 9.16 25.19 10.95
N LEU A 57 8.58 26.30 11.43
CA LEU A 57 7.47 26.97 10.75
C LEU A 57 7.97 27.49 9.40
N GLY A 58 7.25 27.19 8.33
CA GLY A 58 7.66 27.51 6.96
C GLY A 58 8.64 26.51 6.32
N ALA A 59 8.85 25.34 6.93
CA ALA A 59 9.62 24.26 6.31
C ALA A 59 8.98 23.79 4.98
N ASP A 60 9.82 23.24 4.10
CA ASP A 60 9.38 22.77 2.80
C ASP A 60 8.32 21.66 2.91
N LYS A 61 7.37 21.65 1.98
CA LYS A 61 6.24 20.71 2.04
C LYS A 61 6.59 19.40 1.32
N ILE A 62 7.40 18.57 1.97
CA ILE A 62 7.82 17.25 1.46
C ILE A 62 6.61 16.41 1.06
N ASP A 63 5.56 16.37 1.90
CA ASP A 63 4.33 15.62 1.62
C ASP A 63 3.68 16.02 0.29
N LYS A 64 3.76 17.30 -0.09
CA LYS A 64 3.17 17.80 -1.34
C LYS A 64 3.97 17.31 -2.55
N VAL A 65 5.30 17.28 -2.43
CA VAL A 65 6.20 16.74 -3.46
C VAL A 65 5.92 15.25 -3.63
N LEU A 66 5.90 14.48 -2.53
CA LEU A 66 5.65 13.04 -2.57
C LEU A 66 4.29 12.71 -3.19
N ARG A 67 3.21 13.38 -2.79
CA ARG A 67 1.87 13.16 -3.37
C ARG A 67 1.77 13.49 -4.85
N LYS A 68 2.60 14.40 -5.36
CA LYS A 68 2.67 14.71 -6.79
C LYS A 68 3.28 13.55 -7.59
N HIS A 69 4.25 12.85 -7.01
CA HIS A 69 4.98 11.77 -7.67
C HIS A 69 4.37 10.38 -7.43
N PHE A 70 3.64 10.20 -6.33
CA PHE A 70 2.92 8.97 -6.01
C PHE A 70 1.40 9.22 -6.04
N PRO A 71 0.79 9.37 -7.23
CA PRO A 71 -0.64 9.67 -7.36
C PRO A 71 -1.54 8.53 -6.88
N SER A 72 -1.05 7.29 -6.89
CA SER A 72 -1.73 6.10 -6.34
C SER A 72 -1.74 6.07 -4.81
N GLY A 73 -1.07 7.02 -4.15
CA GLY A 73 -0.81 6.98 -2.72
C GLY A 73 0.41 6.11 -2.37
N TYR A 74 0.81 6.22 -1.11
CA TYR A 74 1.89 5.45 -0.51
C TYR A 74 1.48 5.06 0.91
N ALA A 75 1.97 3.90 1.38
CA ALA A 75 1.77 3.49 2.75
C ALA A 75 2.59 4.41 3.68
N SER A 76 2.02 4.73 4.83
CA SER A 76 2.69 5.57 5.85
C SER A 76 3.36 4.74 6.94
N SER A 77 3.03 3.45 7.00
CA SER A 77 3.50 2.51 8.01
C SER A 77 3.95 1.21 7.37
N LYS A 78 4.91 0.54 8.02
CA LYS A 78 5.42 -0.76 7.58
C LYS A 78 4.32 -1.83 7.57
N ASP A 79 3.41 -1.81 8.54
CA ASP A 79 2.34 -2.81 8.65
C ASP A 79 1.29 -2.69 7.54
N GLU A 80 0.91 -1.45 7.20
CA GLU A 80 0.02 -1.17 6.07
C GLU A 80 0.65 -1.66 4.75
N PHE A 81 1.93 -1.38 4.57
CA PHE A 81 2.69 -1.83 3.41
C PHE A 81 2.71 -3.35 3.27
N ILE A 82 3.00 -4.07 4.36
CA ILE A 82 3.02 -5.55 4.36
C ILE A 82 1.64 -6.10 3.97
N THR A 83 0.57 -5.50 4.49
CA THR A 83 -0.80 -5.93 4.22
C THR A 83 -1.17 -5.74 2.75
N LEU A 84 -0.84 -4.58 2.16
CA LEU A 84 -1.10 -4.27 0.75
C LEU A 84 -0.32 -5.19 -0.19
N VAL A 85 0.96 -5.39 0.09
CA VAL A 85 1.83 -6.28 -0.70
C VAL A 85 1.32 -7.72 -0.64
N THR A 86 1.03 -8.23 0.56
CA THR A 86 0.55 -9.60 0.74
C THR A 86 -0.79 -9.84 0.04
N SER A 87 -1.72 -8.89 0.17
CA SER A 87 -3.04 -8.96 -0.49
C SER A 87 -2.92 -8.96 -2.02
N THR A 88 -1.97 -8.20 -2.56
CA THR A 88 -1.77 -8.09 -4.01
C THR A 88 -1.09 -9.33 -4.58
N VAL A 89 -0.11 -9.90 -3.86
CA VAL A 89 0.55 -11.16 -4.26
C VAL A 89 -0.42 -12.34 -4.25
N GLN A 90 -1.34 -12.39 -3.27
CA GLN A 90 -2.39 -13.42 -3.20
C GLN A 90 -3.45 -13.26 -4.30
N GLY A 91 -3.61 -12.06 -4.88
CA GLY A 91 -4.49 -11.83 -6.02
C GLY A 91 -3.92 -12.30 -7.37
N ALA A 92 -2.60 -12.51 -7.46
CA ALA A 92 -1.92 -12.89 -8.70
C ALA A 92 -1.63 -14.40 -8.83
N GLY A 93 -1.92 -15.19 -7.78
CA GLY A 93 -1.78 -16.64 -7.77
C GLY A 93 -3.01 -17.29 -7.15
N THR A 94 -3.64 -18.17 -7.93
CA THR A 94 -4.73 -19.08 -7.55
C THR A 94 -4.83 -19.40 -6.06
N ALA A 95 -6.06 -19.28 -5.53
CA ALA A 95 -6.54 -19.82 -4.26
C ALA A 95 -5.58 -20.82 -3.59
N SER A 96 -4.96 -20.41 -2.49
CA SER A 96 -4.35 -21.36 -1.57
C SER A 96 -4.51 -20.84 -0.14
N ALA A 97 -5.75 -20.99 0.35
CA ALA A 97 -6.05 -20.93 1.77
C ALA A 97 -5.25 -22.04 2.46
N SER A 98 -4.15 -21.66 3.10
CA SER A 98 -3.43 -22.53 4.02
C SER A 98 -3.95 -22.21 5.43
N ASP A 99 -5.16 -22.70 5.71
CA ASP A 99 -5.67 -22.80 7.07
C ASP A 99 -5.65 -24.29 7.46
N LYS A 100 -4.86 -24.60 8.49
CA LYS A 100 -4.80 -25.89 9.19
C LYS A 100 -5.17 -25.52 10.63
N LEU A 101 -6.08 -26.15 11.38
CA LEU A 101 -6.84 -27.39 11.36
C LEU A 101 -8.07 -27.11 12.26
N ASP A 102 -9.21 -27.79 12.11
CA ASP A 102 -9.58 -28.81 13.09
C ASP A 102 -10.51 -29.88 12.51
N VAL A 103 -10.23 -31.10 12.95
CA VAL A 103 -10.87 -32.37 12.58
C VAL A 103 -12.10 -32.59 13.49
N GLN A 104 -13.30 -32.79 12.92
CA GLN A 104 -14.23 -33.90 13.23
C GLN A 104 -15.63 -33.72 12.61
N ALA A 105 -15.88 -34.55 11.58
CA ALA A 105 -17.08 -35.33 11.27
C ALA A 105 -18.49 -34.83 11.67
N ALA A 106 -19.29 -34.49 10.65
CA ALA A 106 -20.63 -35.03 10.37
C ALA A 106 -20.98 -34.57 8.94
N GLY A 107 -21.11 -35.45 7.95
CA GLY A 107 -22.37 -36.11 7.64
C GLY A 107 -23.04 -35.41 6.45
N ASP A 108 -23.09 -36.11 5.31
CA ASP A 108 -23.98 -35.91 4.15
C ASP A 108 -24.33 -34.48 3.69
N THR A 109 -23.86 -34.07 2.51
CA THR A 109 -24.71 -34.01 1.30
C THR A 109 -23.99 -33.39 0.12
N LEU A 110 -24.23 -34.02 -1.02
CA LEU A 110 -23.78 -33.71 -2.36
C LEU A 110 -24.77 -32.69 -2.97
N GLY A 111 -24.30 -31.53 -3.43
CA GLY A 111 -24.97 -30.82 -4.53
C GLY A 111 -25.23 -29.32 -4.38
N THR A 112 -24.96 -28.65 -5.51
CA THR A 112 -25.61 -27.46 -6.06
C THR A 112 -24.88 -26.12 -5.90
N VAL A 113 -24.32 -25.73 -7.05
CA VAL A 113 -23.86 -24.40 -7.46
C VAL A 113 -24.96 -23.36 -7.30
N ALA A 114 -24.68 -22.23 -6.65
CA ALA A 114 -25.51 -21.03 -6.72
C ALA A 114 -24.73 -19.91 -7.43
N LEU A 115 -25.12 -19.66 -8.67
CA LEU A 115 -24.64 -18.59 -9.55
C LEU A 115 -25.65 -17.44 -9.55
N ALA A 116 -25.10 -16.23 -9.38
CA ALA A 116 -25.58 -14.93 -9.88
C ALA A 116 -26.87 -14.30 -9.27
N GLY A 117 -26.71 -13.01 -8.99
CA GLY A 117 -27.69 -12.15 -8.32
C GLY A 117 -28.88 -11.74 -9.18
N THR A 118 -29.89 -11.23 -8.49
CA THR A 118 -31.05 -10.59 -9.12
C THR A 118 -31.27 -9.20 -8.51
N SER A 119 -31.45 -8.27 -9.45
CA SER A 119 -31.54 -6.82 -9.33
C SER A 119 -32.63 -6.31 -8.37
N GLN A 120 -32.31 -5.20 -7.70
CA GLN A 120 -33.29 -4.34 -7.02
C GLN A 120 -34.26 -3.71 -8.05
N MET A 121 -35.55 -3.66 -7.73
CA MET A 121 -36.56 -2.88 -8.45
C MET A 121 -37.20 -1.91 -7.45
N SER A 122 -37.00 -0.61 -7.73
CA SER A 122 -37.58 0.53 -7.02
C SER A 122 -38.83 0.98 -7.78
N THR A 123 -40.00 0.94 -7.16
CA THR A 123 -41.26 1.40 -7.78
C THR A 123 -41.52 2.84 -7.37
N ALA A 124 -41.30 3.77 -8.30
CA ALA A 124 -41.88 5.10 -8.28
C ALA A 124 -43.19 5.07 -9.09
N LEU A 125 -44.26 5.68 -8.59
CA LEU A 125 -45.51 5.88 -9.33
C LEU A 125 -45.98 7.32 -9.09
N VAL A 126 -45.91 8.12 -10.15
CA VAL A 126 -46.40 9.51 -10.26
C VAL A 126 -47.61 9.53 -11.20
N SER A 127 -48.66 10.20 -10.73
CA SER A 127 -49.68 11.02 -11.39
C SER A 127 -50.14 10.71 -12.83
N CYS A 128 -51.46 10.51 -12.96
CA CYS A 128 -52.32 11.07 -14.01
C CYS A 128 -53.61 11.57 -13.34
#